data_AF-A0A9J6EAE8-F1
#
_entry.id   AF-A0A9J6EAE8-F1
#
_cell.length_a   1.000
_cell.length_b   1.000
_cell.length_c   1.000
_cell.angle_alpha   90.00
_cell.angle_beta   90.00
_cell.angle_gamma   90.00
#
_symmetry.space_group_name_H-M   'P 1'
#
loop_
_entity.id
_entity.type
_entity.pdbx_description
1 polymer ?
#
loop_
_entity_poly.entity_id
_entity_poly.type
_entity_poly.pdbx_seq_one_letter_code
_entity_poly.pdbx_strand_id
1 'polypeptide(L)'
;MPYREGHHALYQLSDSVSGANWRPTRFEDEFALSLYACHVCHVIPSSTVLLPCSHSLCENCVMECGVQDDGNVCPLDTKPFCQEDCQKIKLPDKKKKNLTAHCWNEANGCQFTGTIEAVLQHFDGECAFHALQCPRCERRLLRTDIAAHYVASCHRDASHGSAVLPNQRDSSSISYEKSVSEKLSALQRQVYGLSRTSESARLNDICRTVRAFESSCLRAMKDVELNIASMLTQQLNAGLEEVKILVRDPLSDQLS
;
A
#
# COMPACT_ATOMS: atom_id res chain seq x y z
N MET A 1 25.66 9.95 27.77
CA MET A 1 25.55 9.32 26.43
C MET A 1 25.56 10.43 25.39
N PRO A 2 26.59 10.55 24.53
CA PRO A 2 26.62 11.63 23.55
C PRO A 2 25.65 11.31 22.42
N TYR A 3 24.79 12.27 22.13
CA TYR A 3 23.88 12.31 20.99
C TYR A 3 24.73 12.27 19.71
N ARG A 4 24.66 11.18 18.93
CA ARG A 4 25.29 11.14 17.60
C ARG A 4 24.38 11.89 16.62
N GLU A 5 24.96 12.82 15.89
CA GLU A 5 24.29 13.54 14.81
C GLU A 5 23.72 12.57 13.75
N GLY A 6 22.45 12.77 13.41
CA GLY A 6 21.91 12.57 12.06
C GLY A 6 21.33 11.20 11.67
N HIS A 7 21.31 10.18 12.52
CA HIS A 7 20.66 8.91 12.19
C HIS A 7 19.21 8.90 12.70
N HIS A 8 18.27 9.21 11.80
CA HIS A 8 16.85 9.04 12.03
C HIS A 8 16.51 7.56 12.25
N ALA A 9 15.76 7.26 13.29
CA ALA A 9 15.32 5.90 13.59
C ALA A 9 14.26 5.44 12.59
N LEU A 10 14.43 4.22 12.07
CA LEU A 10 13.43 3.54 11.26
C LEU A 10 12.65 2.56 12.14
N TYR A 11 11.33 2.64 12.06
CA TYR A 11 10.43 1.73 12.76
C TYR A 11 9.58 0.95 11.75
N GLN A 12 9.12 -0.23 12.16
CA GLN A 12 8.27 -1.09 11.35
C GLN A 12 6.98 -1.37 12.08
N LEU A 13 5.83 -1.01 11.50
CA LEU A 13 4.53 -1.39 12.06
C LEU A 13 4.19 -2.82 11.63
N SER A 14 3.67 -3.66 12.53
CA SER A 14 3.22 -5.01 12.15
C SER A 14 1.72 -5.11 11.85
N ASP A 15 0.94 -4.10 12.24
CA ASP A 15 -0.53 -4.14 12.25
C ASP A 15 -1.18 -2.84 11.73
N SER A 16 -0.53 -2.17 10.79
CA SER A 16 -1.02 -0.97 10.12
C SER A 16 -1.83 -1.31 8.86
N VAL A 17 -2.00 -0.32 7.97
CA VAL A 17 -2.60 -0.50 6.64
C VAL A 17 -1.87 -1.55 5.82
N SER A 18 -2.64 -2.38 5.11
CA SER A 18 -2.10 -3.43 4.23
C SER A 18 -1.16 -2.82 3.22
N GLY A 19 0.02 -3.41 3.02
CA GLY A 19 1.08 -2.90 2.13
C GLY A 19 2.16 -2.06 2.81
N ALA A 20 1.88 -1.47 3.98
CA ALA A 20 2.86 -0.70 4.76
C ALA A 20 3.54 -1.53 5.87
N ASN A 21 2.95 -2.66 6.27
CA ASN A 21 3.49 -3.49 7.34
C ASN A 21 4.90 -3.99 7.05
N TRP A 22 5.74 -4.06 8.09
CA TRP A 22 7.13 -4.51 8.04
C TRP A 22 8.09 -3.64 7.22
N ARG A 23 7.60 -2.57 6.58
CA ARG A 23 8.45 -1.62 5.87
C ARG A 23 9.18 -0.71 6.87
N PRO A 24 10.52 -0.61 6.80
CA PRO A 24 11.27 0.38 7.57
C PRO A 24 10.77 1.78 7.20
N THR A 25 10.21 2.47 8.17
CA THR A 25 9.51 3.74 7.97
C THR A 25 10.08 4.78 8.91
N ARG A 26 10.42 5.94 8.36
CA ARG A 26 10.86 7.10 9.14
C ARG A 26 9.63 7.92 9.52
N PHE A 27 9.38 8.02 10.82
CA PHE A 27 8.29 8.81 11.37
C PHE A 27 8.80 10.20 11.78
N GLU A 28 7.93 11.22 11.77
CA GLU A 28 8.32 12.55 12.26
C GLU A 28 8.51 12.56 13.79
N ASP A 29 7.67 11.81 14.52
CA ASP A 29 7.69 11.74 15.98
C ASP A 29 8.29 10.40 16.47
N GLU A 30 9.60 10.23 16.25
CA GLU A 30 10.37 9.02 16.61
C GLU A 30 10.32 8.75 18.13
N PHE A 31 10.44 9.80 18.96
CA PHE A 31 10.46 9.67 20.42
C PHE A 31 9.16 9.08 20.95
N ALA A 32 8.03 9.53 20.43
CA ALA A 32 6.74 9.07 20.87
C ALA A 32 6.44 7.62 20.46
N LEU A 33 7.25 7.02 19.58
CA LEU A 33 7.15 5.63 19.14
C LEU A 33 8.10 4.68 19.86
N SER A 34 9.23 5.20 20.36
CA SER A 34 10.28 4.40 21.02
C SER A 34 9.75 3.48 22.13
N LEU A 35 8.79 3.95 22.94
CA LEU A 35 8.18 3.17 24.03
C LEU A 35 7.39 1.95 23.51
N TYR A 36 6.77 2.06 22.34
CA TYR A 36 5.94 1.02 21.74
C TYR A 36 6.76 0.10 20.83
N ALA A 37 7.97 0.50 20.44
CA ALA A 37 8.85 -0.33 19.65
C ALA A 37 9.49 -1.41 20.52
N CYS A 38 9.65 -2.60 19.94
CA CYS A 38 10.50 -3.64 20.50
C CYS A 38 11.95 -3.15 20.49
N HIS A 39 12.64 -3.19 21.63
CA HIS A 39 14.05 -2.80 21.74
C HIS A 39 15.00 -3.79 21.06
N VAL A 40 14.55 -5.01 20.76
CA VAL A 40 15.36 -6.05 20.10
C VAL A 40 15.21 -5.98 18.58
N CYS A 41 13.97 -5.94 18.05
CA CYS A 41 13.72 -6.02 16.62
C CYS A 41 13.19 -4.72 15.98
N HIS A 42 13.00 -3.66 16.77
CA HIS A 42 12.51 -2.33 16.34
C HIS A 42 11.13 -2.29 15.68
N VAL A 43 10.41 -3.42 15.70
CA VAL A 43 9.01 -3.50 15.27
C VAL A 43 8.10 -2.90 16.35
N ILE A 44 7.10 -2.15 15.92
CA ILE A 44 5.98 -1.67 16.73
C ILE A 44 4.79 -2.62 16.47
N PRO A 45 4.55 -3.59 17.36
CA PRO A 45 3.41 -4.50 17.25
C PRO A 45 2.10 -3.86 17.73
N SER A 46 0.98 -4.58 17.58
CA SER A 46 -0.31 -4.20 18.17
C SER A 46 -0.27 -4.05 19.69
N SER A 47 0.61 -4.83 20.33
CA SER A 47 0.83 -4.82 21.76
C SER A 47 2.28 -5.13 22.05
N THR A 48 2.88 -4.33 22.92
CA THR A 48 4.27 -4.47 23.34
C THR A 48 4.28 -4.82 24.83
N VAL A 49 5.19 -5.69 25.23
CA VAL A 49 5.39 -6.14 26.59
C VAL A 49 6.49 -5.28 27.23
N LEU A 50 6.13 -4.51 28.24
CA LEU A 50 7.07 -3.73 29.06
C LEU A 50 7.53 -4.60 30.22
N LEU A 51 8.83 -4.90 30.26
CA LEU A 51 9.46 -5.69 31.31
C LEU A 51 9.71 -4.82 32.55
N PRO A 52 9.87 -5.41 33.76
CA PRO A 52 10.21 -4.68 34.99
C PRO A 52 11.53 -3.89 34.89
N CYS A 53 12.46 -4.34 34.03
CA CYS A 53 13.70 -3.63 33.73
C CYS A 53 13.52 -2.42 32.80
N SER A 54 12.28 -2.05 32.46
CA SER A 54 11.88 -0.94 31.57
C SER A 54 12.20 -1.13 30.09
N HIS A 55 12.64 -2.32 29.66
CA HIS A 55 12.75 -2.65 28.24
C HIS A 55 11.38 -3.09 27.68
N SER A 56 11.04 -2.57 26.50
CA SER A 56 9.83 -2.97 25.76
C SER A 56 10.18 -4.02 24.69
N LEU A 57 9.48 -5.15 24.65
CA LEU A 57 9.66 -6.25 23.69
C LEU A 57 8.34 -6.64 23.01
N CYS A 58 8.37 -7.12 21.77
CA CYS A 58 7.19 -7.73 21.17
C CYS A 58 6.96 -9.16 21.71
N GLU A 59 5.74 -9.69 21.59
CA GLU A 59 5.40 -11.02 22.11
C GLU A 59 6.31 -12.13 21.55
N ASN A 60 6.67 -12.07 20.26
CA ASN A 60 7.63 -12.99 19.66
C ASN A 60 9.00 -12.93 20.35
N CYS A 61 9.53 -11.73 20.60
CA CYS A 61 10.82 -11.61 21.29
C CYS A 61 10.75 -12.04 22.76
N VAL A 62 9.59 -11.89 23.43
CA VAL A 62 9.38 -12.40 24.79
C VAL A 62 9.37 -13.93 24.82
N MET A 63 8.71 -14.59 23.86
CA MET A 63 8.69 -16.06 23.79
C MET A 63 10.08 -16.67 23.59
N GLU A 64 10.96 -15.96 22.88
CA GLU A 64 12.34 -16.37 22.66
C GLU A 64 13.29 -15.98 23.82
N CYS A 65 12.79 -15.29 24.85
CA CYS A 65 13.57 -15.06 26.06
C CYS A 65 13.82 -16.42 26.73
N GLY A 66 15.09 -16.82 26.82
CA GLY A 66 15.46 -18.12 27.36
C GLY A 66 14.94 -18.32 28.78
N VAL A 67 14.46 -19.53 29.05
CA VAL A 67 14.09 -20.00 30.39
C VAL A 67 15.38 -20.41 31.11
N GLN A 68 15.70 -19.74 32.21
CA GLN A 68 16.68 -20.21 33.18
C GLN A 68 15.95 -20.90 34.34
N ASP A 69 16.70 -21.54 35.25
CA ASP A 69 16.15 -22.26 36.41
C ASP A 69 15.21 -21.38 37.27
N ASP A 70 15.33 -20.05 37.17
CA ASP A 70 14.59 -19.04 37.95
C ASP A 70 13.54 -18.25 37.13
N GLY A 71 13.29 -18.59 35.87
CA GLY A 71 12.33 -17.89 34.98
C GLY A 71 12.94 -17.27 33.72
N ASN A 72 12.21 -16.35 33.09
CA ASN A 72 12.66 -15.70 31.85
C ASN A 72 13.70 -14.61 32.16
N VAL A 73 14.65 -14.40 31.26
CA VAL A 73 15.64 -13.31 31.37
C VAL A 73 15.52 -12.30 30.24
N CYS A 74 15.67 -11.02 30.57
CA CYS A 74 15.69 -9.97 29.56
C CYS A 74 16.92 -10.13 28.64
N PRO A 75 16.77 -10.13 27.31
CA PRO A 75 17.88 -10.32 26.38
C PRO A 75 18.84 -9.11 26.30
N LEU A 76 18.47 -7.97 26.88
CA LEU A 76 19.24 -6.72 26.79
C LEU A 76 20.12 -6.47 28.02
N ASP A 77 19.66 -6.85 29.21
CA ASP A 77 20.37 -6.62 30.47
C ASP A 77 20.45 -7.84 31.39
N THR A 78 19.99 -9.01 30.92
CA THR A 78 20.02 -10.30 31.63
C THR A 78 19.26 -10.34 32.96
N LYS A 79 18.47 -9.31 33.28
CA LYS A 79 17.67 -9.31 34.50
C LYS A 79 16.53 -10.32 34.40
N PRO A 80 16.28 -11.12 35.46
CA PRO A 80 15.15 -12.04 35.48
C PRO A 80 13.83 -11.28 35.51
N PHE A 81 12.80 -11.86 34.93
CA PHE A 81 11.43 -11.35 35.01
C PHE A 81 10.40 -12.49 34.98
N CYS A 82 9.30 -12.27 35.69
CA CYS A 82 8.10 -13.08 35.59
C CYS A 82 7.11 -12.43 34.62
N GLN A 83 6.32 -13.24 33.91
CA GLN A 83 5.39 -12.73 32.91
C GLN A 83 4.23 -11.94 33.54
N GLU A 84 3.90 -12.26 34.80
CA GLU A 84 2.87 -11.63 35.61
C GLU A 84 3.23 -10.19 36.00
N ASP A 85 4.53 -9.89 36.12
CA ASP A 85 5.05 -8.56 36.45
C ASP A 85 5.18 -7.66 35.21
N CYS A 86 4.95 -8.22 34.03
CA CYS A 86 5.07 -7.50 32.77
C CYS A 86 3.77 -6.77 32.42
N GLN A 87 3.90 -5.55 31.88
CA GLN A 87 2.75 -4.76 31.44
C GLN A 87 2.58 -4.85 29.93
N LYS A 88 1.36 -5.09 29.45
CA LYS A 88 1.04 -4.96 28.03
C LYS A 88 0.64 -3.53 27.71
N ILE A 89 1.44 -2.85 26.92
CA ILE A 89 1.19 -1.49 26.42
C ILE A 89 0.80 -1.53 24.95
N LYS A 90 -0.11 -0.65 24.55
CA LYS A 90 -0.56 -0.51 23.16
C LYS A 90 -0.39 0.92 22.71
N LEU A 91 0.00 1.10 21.45
CA LEU A 91 -0.06 2.40 20.81
C LEU A 91 -1.54 2.79 20.65
N PRO A 92 -2.01 3.93 21.21
CA PRO A 92 -3.41 4.30 21.11
C PRO A 92 -3.84 4.48 19.65
N ASP A 93 -5.01 3.97 19.26
CA ASP A 93 -5.47 4.02 17.87
C ASP A 93 -5.51 5.43 17.29
N LYS A 94 -5.92 6.42 18.09
CA LYS A 94 -5.90 7.83 17.69
C LYS A 94 -4.49 8.31 17.35
N LYS A 95 -3.49 7.91 18.14
CA LYS A 95 -2.09 8.26 17.89
C LYS A 95 -1.56 7.53 16.66
N LYS A 96 -1.85 6.23 16.54
CA LYS A 96 -1.49 5.40 15.39
C LYS A 96 -2.01 5.95 14.07
N LYS A 97 -3.28 6.36 14.01
CA LYS A 97 -3.91 6.96 12.82
C LYS A 97 -3.29 8.30 12.42
N ASN A 98 -2.81 9.05 13.41
CA ASN A 98 -2.22 10.37 13.21
C ASN A 98 -0.69 10.33 13.07
N LEU A 99 -0.07 9.14 13.05
CA LEU A 99 1.36 9.04 12.81
C LEU A 99 1.68 9.54 11.42
N THR A 100 2.56 10.53 11.36
CA THR A 100 3.11 11.05 10.13
C THR A 100 4.46 10.42 9.85
N ALA A 101 4.69 10.12 8.58
CA ALA A 101 5.90 9.49 8.09
C ALA A 101 6.34 10.10 6.76
N HIS A 102 7.63 9.96 6.50
CA HIS A 102 8.24 10.34 5.23
C HIS A 102 8.01 9.25 4.19
N CYS A 103 7.91 9.64 2.92
CA CYS A 103 7.87 8.72 1.80
C CYS A 103 9.07 7.77 1.82
N TRP A 104 8.87 6.48 1.53
CA TRP A 104 9.96 5.50 1.49
C TRP A 104 11.02 5.78 0.40
N ASN A 105 10.73 6.72 -0.53
CA ASN A 105 11.69 7.23 -1.50
C ASN A 105 12.33 8.57 -1.06
N GLU A 106 12.29 8.93 0.22
CA GLU A 106 12.94 10.15 0.75
C GLU A 106 14.43 10.20 0.40
N ALA A 107 15.14 9.09 0.58
CA ALA A 107 16.56 8.98 0.22
C ALA A 107 16.83 9.20 -1.28
N ASN A 108 15.81 9.06 -2.13
CA ASN A 108 15.89 9.34 -3.57
C ASN A 108 15.46 10.78 -3.91
N GLY A 109 15.08 11.60 -2.92
CA GLY A 109 14.70 13.00 -3.09
C GLY A 109 13.21 13.30 -2.95
N CYS A 110 12.36 12.31 -2.63
CA CYS A 110 10.95 12.58 -2.37
C CYS A 110 10.76 13.32 -1.04
N GLN A 111 10.06 14.45 -1.05
CA GLN A 111 9.79 15.25 0.16
C GLN A 111 8.38 15.05 0.71
N PHE A 112 7.62 14.08 0.20
CA PHE A 112 6.26 13.84 0.65
C PHE A 112 6.24 13.28 2.08
N THR A 113 5.42 13.89 2.92
CA THR A 113 5.14 13.47 4.29
C THR A 113 3.63 13.44 4.51
N GLY A 114 3.13 12.44 5.22
CA GLY A 114 1.70 12.32 5.52
C GLY A 114 1.43 11.17 6.48
N THR A 115 0.15 10.85 6.69
CA THR A 115 -0.22 9.62 7.42
C THR A 115 0.33 8.38 6.70
N ILE A 116 0.46 7.25 7.39
CA ILE A 116 0.94 6.00 6.76
C ILE A 116 0.09 5.60 5.55
N GLU A 117 -1.23 5.82 5.62
CA GLU A 117 -2.13 5.57 4.50
C GLU A 117 -1.86 6.51 3.32
N ALA A 118 -1.69 7.81 3.58
CA ALA A 118 -1.37 8.78 2.55
C ALA A 118 0.01 8.53 1.91
N VAL A 119 1.01 8.14 2.72
CA VAL A 119 2.34 7.74 2.24
C VAL A 119 2.25 6.51 1.36
N LEU A 120 1.43 5.52 1.72
CA LEU A 120 1.22 4.33 0.90
C LEU A 120 0.57 4.67 -0.44
N GLN A 121 -0.52 5.43 -0.42
CA GLN A 121 -1.20 5.88 -1.63
C GLN A 121 -0.26 6.66 -2.55
N HIS A 122 0.49 7.61 -1.97
CA HIS A 122 1.50 8.37 -2.70
C HIS A 122 2.58 7.46 -3.28
N PHE A 123 3.15 6.56 -2.48
CA PHE A 123 4.21 5.67 -2.92
C PHE A 123 3.74 4.80 -4.08
N ASP A 124 2.58 4.15 -3.99
CA ASP A 124 2.12 3.22 -5.03
C ASP A 124 1.66 3.94 -6.31
N GLY A 125 0.96 5.08 -6.19
CA GLY A 125 0.29 5.73 -7.32
C GLY A 125 1.04 6.93 -7.92
N GLU A 126 1.76 7.69 -7.11
CA GLU A 126 2.10 9.09 -7.43
C GLU A 126 3.61 9.36 -7.42
N CYS A 127 4.37 8.58 -6.65
CA CYS A 127 5.78 8.87 -6.38
C CYS A 127 6.63 8.78 -7.66
N ALA A 128 7.22 9.92 -8.05
CA ALA A 128 8.09 9.99 -9.22
C ALA A 128 9.56 9.56 -8.90
N PHE A 129 9.89 9.42 -7.61
CA PHE A 129 11.24 9.10 -7.12
C PHE A 129 11.48 7.60 -6.91
N HIS A 130 10.65 6.74 -7.51
CA HIS A 130 10.90 5.31 -7.54
C HIS A 130 12.19 4.99 -8.26
N ALA A 131 13.03 4.18 -7.64
CA ALA A 131 14.20 3.64 -8.30
C ALA A 131 13.82 2.48 -9.22
N LEU A 132 14.26 2.57 -10.47
CA LEU A 132 14.07 1.59 -11.52
C LEU A 132 15.43 1.12 -12.02
N GLN A 133 15.47 -0.09 -12.57
CA GLN A 133 16.62 -0.56 -13.33
C GLN A 133 16.28 -0.50 -14.82
N CYS A 134 17.11 0.20 -15.60
CA CYS A 134 16.92 0.27 -17.04
C CYS A 134 17.10 -1.13 -17.65
N PRO A 135 16.11 -1.69 -18.36
CA PRO A 135 16.23 -3.04 -18.92
C PRO A 135 17.19 -3.13 -20.11
N ARG A 136 17.64 -2.00 -20.66
CA ARG A 136 18.60 -1.96 -21.76
C ARG A 136 20.04 -1.99 -21.27
N CYS A 137 20.38 -1.12 -20.32
CA CYS A 137 21.77 -0.91 -19.87
C CYS A 137 22.00 -1.22 -18.39
N GLU A 138 20.97 -1.72 -17.68
CA GLU A 138 21.01 -2.11 -16.26
C GLU A 138 21.31 -0.96 -15.28
N ARG A 139 21.40 0.29 -15.76
CA ARG A 139 21.61 1.47 -14.93
C ARG A 139 20.42 1.71 -14.00
N ARG A 140 20.72 2.01 -12.74
CA ARG A 140 19.75 2.47 -11.75
C ARG A 140 19.37 3.93 -12.03
N LEU A 141 18.08 4.20 -12.18
CA LEU A 141 17.53 5.52 -12.53
C LEU A 141 16.27 5.78 -11.73
N LEU A 142 15.87 7.04 -11.60
CA LEU A 142 14.56 7.37 -11.05
C LEU A 142 13.47 7.29 -12.12
N ARG A 143 12.23 7.06 -11.71
CA ARG A 143 11.06 7.05 -12.60
C ARG A 143 10.90 8.39 -13.35
N THR A 144 11.27 9.51 -12.74
CA THR A 144 11.35 10.82 -13.42
C THR A 144 12.30 10.83 -14.62
N ASP A 145 13.39 10.06 -14.55
CA ASP A 145 14.54 10.23 -15.45
C ASP A 145 14.57 9.17 -16.56
N ILE A 146 13.81 8.08 -16.42
CA ILE A 146 13.89 6.93 -17.34
C ILE A 146 13.54 7.31 -18.79
N ALA A 147 12.58 8.20 -19.01
CA ALA A 147 12.23 8.66 -20.34
C ALA A 147 13.35 9.51 -20.96
N ALA A 148 13.86 10.47 -20.20
CA ALA A 148 14.99 11.32 -20.62
C ALA A 148 16.23 10.48 -20.93
N HIS A 149 16.50 9.44 -20.13
CA HIS A 149 17.58 8.49 -20.37
C HIS A 149 17.47 7.78 -21.74
N TYR A 150 16.26 7.42 -22.18
CA TYR A 150 16.05 6.78 -23.48
C TYR A 150 16.25 7.75 -24.64
N VAL A 151 15.80 9.01 -24.48
CA VAL A 151 15.98 10.08 -25.47
C VAL A 151 17.46 10.45 -25.61
N ALA A 152 18.23 10.45 -24.52
CA ALA A 152 19.67 10.71 -24.49
C ALA A 152 20.53 9.55 -25.03
N SER A 153 19.94 8.67 -25.85
CA SER A 153 20.61 7.50 -26.45
C SER A 153 21.09 6.48 -25.44
N CYS A 154 20.16 5.88 -24.70
CA CYS A 154 20.44 4.67 -23.91
C CYS A 154 21.00 3.55 -24.80
N HIS A 155 22.27 3.20 -24.59
CA HIS A 155 22.94 2.09 -25.26
C HIS A 155 23.23 0.95 -24.28
N ARG A 156 23.28 -0.29 -24.80
CA ARG A 156 23.79 -1.44 -24.06
C ARG A 156 25.30 -1.25 -23.88
N ASP A 157 25.70 -0.54 -22.82
CA ASP A 157 27.11 -0.52 -22.44
C ASP A 157 27.44 -1.89 -21.86
N ALA A 158 28.17 -2.71 -22.62
CA ALA A 158 28.73 -3.99 -22.17
C ALA A 158 29.87 -3.83 -21.16
N SER A 159 30.09 -2.60 -20.65
CA SER A 159 31.32 -2.21 -19.99
C SER A 159 31.05 -1.17 -18.91
N HIS A 160 30.43 -1.56 -17.80
CA HIS A 160 30.66 -0.94 -16.50
C HIS A 160 30.40 -1.95 -15.37
N GLY A 161 31.24 -2.97 -15.33
CA GLY A 161 31.66 -3.57 -14.07
C GLY A 161 32.94 -2.86 -13.61
N SER A 162 32.86 -2.01 -12.60
CA SER A 162 34.04 -1.66 -11.79
C SER A 162 33.61 -1.08 -10.46
N ALA A 163 33.71 -1.91 -9.43
CA ALA A 163 34.60 -1.67 -8.30
C ALA A 163 34.42 -2.79 -7.25
N VAL A 164 35.06 -3.95 -7.47
CA VAL A 164 35.39 -4.89 -6.38
C VAL A 164 36.68 -5.64 -6.76
N LEU A 165 37.79 -5.38 -6.07
CA LEU A 165 38.78 -6.42 -5.75
C LEU A 165 38.17 -7.24 -4.59
N PRO A 166 38.37 -8.57 -4.42
CA PRO A 166 39.65 -9.25 -4.63
C PRO A 166 39.60 -10.75 -5.09
N ASN A 167 40.80 -11.28 -5.27
CA ASN A 167 41.21 -12.67 -5.02
C ASN A 167 40.92 -13.76 -6.08
N GLN A 168 41.99 -14.50 -6.37
CA GLN A 168 42.02 -15.69 -7.20
C GLN A 168 40.99 -16.73 -6.72
N ARG A 169 40.06 -17.12 -7.59
CA ARG A 169 39.30 -18.38 -7.49
C ARG A 169 39.10 -18.99 -8.87
N ASP A 170 39.21 -20.32 -8.89
CA ASP A 170 39.32 -21.19 -10.05
C ASP A 170 38.21 -21.05 -11.11
N SER A 171 38.64 -21.10 -12.38
CA SER A 171 37.84 -20.97 -13.60
C SER A 171 36.69 -21.98 -13.77
N SER A 172 36.64 -23.05 -12.97
CA SER A 172 35.52 -24.00 -12.93
C SER A 172 34.26 -23.42 -12.26
N SER A 173 34.41 -22.35 -11.47
CA SER A 173 33.32 -21.79 -10.65
C SER A 173 32.39 -20.84 -11.42
N ILE A 174 32.96 -20.11 -12.36
CA ILE A 174 32.27 -19.04 -13.10
C ILE A 174 31.22 -19.61 -14.07
N SER A 175 31.42 -20.83 -14.57
CA SER A 175 30.50 -21.51 -15.49
C SER A 175 29.18 -21.91 -14.82
N TYR A 176 29.24 -22.39 -13.57
CA TYR A 176 28.04 -22.80 -12.83
C TYR A 176 27.21 -21.58 -12.41
N GLU A 177 27.84 -20.49 -11.96
CA GLU A 177 27.14 -19.27 -11.53
C GLU A 177 26.43 -18.59 -12.69
N LYS A 178 27.07 -18.56 -13.87
CA LYS A 178 26.47 -18.01 -15.09
C LYS A 178 25.27 -18.82 -15.55
N SER A 179 25.38 -20.15 -15.53
CA SER A 179 24.26 -21.05 -15.87
C SER A 179 23.10 -20.94 -14.88
N VAL A 180 23.39 -20.79 -13.58
CA VAL A 180 22.37 -20.59 -12.54
C VAL A 180 21.68 -19.23 -12.69
N SER A 181 22.44 -18.17 -12.96
CA SER A 181 21.92 -16.81 -13.19
C SER A 181 21.02 -16.73 -14.43
N GLU A 182 21.41 -17.38 -15.53
CA GLU A 182 20.60 -17.48 -16.75
C GLU A 182 19.28 -18.23 -16.50
N LYS A 183 19.33 -19.33 -15.74
CA LYS A 183 18.13 -20.09 -15.34
C LYS A 183 17.21 -19.30 -14.42
N LEU A 184 17.76 -18.58 -13.43
CA LEU A 184 17.00 -17.68 -12.56
C LEU A 184 16.29 -16.57 -13.35
N SER A 185 17.00 -15.96 -14.31
CA SER A 185 16.45 -14.94 -15.19
C SER A 185 15.36 -15.47 -16.13
N ALA A 186 15.48 -16.73 -16.57
CA ALA A 186 14.43 -17.40 -17.34
C ALA A 186 13.19 -17.70 -16.49
N LEU A 187 13.37 -18.22 -15.28
CA LEU A 187 12.29 -18.50 -14.33
C LEU A 187 11.55 -17.20 -13.94
N GLN A 188 12.30 -16.14 -13.66
CA GLN A 188 11.74 -14.84 -13.31
C GLN A 188 10.88 -14.27 -14.44
N ARG A 189 11.32 -14.37 -15.70
CA ARG A 189 10.52 -13.99 -16.87
C ARG A 189 9.23 -14.81 -17.01
N GLN A 190 9.29 -16.11 -16.72
CA GLN A 190 8.13 -16.99 -16.77
C GLN A 190 7.11 -16.65 -15.67
N VAL A 191 7.57 -16.39 -14.45
CA VAL A 191 6.70 -15.96 -13.32
C VAL A 191 6.05 -14.61 -13.62
N TYR A 192 6.81 -13.62 -14.12
CA TYR A 192 6.25 -12.33 -14.52
C TYR A 192 5.23 -12.46 -15.67
N GLY A 193 5.47 -13.35 -16.64
CA GLY A 193 4.53 -13.65 -17.70
C GLY A 193 3.22 -14.23 -17.17
N LEU A 194 3.30 -15.23 -16.29
CA LEU A 194 2.13 -15.86 -15.68
C LEU A 194 1.33 -14.89 -14.80
N SER A 195 1.99 -14.07 -13.98
CA SER A 195 1.34 -13.05 -13.14
C SER A 195 0.56 -12.05 -14.02
N ARG A 196 1.20 -11.52 -15.07
CA ARG A 196 0.54 -10.59 -16.00
C ARG A 196 -0.66 -11.20 -16.72
N THR A 197 -0.59 -12.47 -17.11
CA THR A 197 -1.74 -13.16 -17.74
C THR A 197 -2.88 -13.38 -16.76
N SER A 198 -2.58 -13.73 -15.51
CA SER A 198 -3.57 -13.91 -14.45
C SER A 198 -4.25 -12.58 -14.08
N GLU A 199 -3.46 -11.51 -13.91
CA GLU A 199 -3.97 -10.16 -13.62
C GLU A 199 -4.80 -9.61 -14.78
N SER A 200 -4.35 -9.79 -16.03
CA SER A 200 -5.10 -9.39 -17.22
C SER A 200 -6.43 -10.13 -17.34
N ALA A 201 -6.48 -11.44 -17.06
CA ALA A 201 -7.72 -12.21 -17.06
C ALA A 201 -8.71 -11.67 -16.01
N ARG A 202 -8.24 -11.43 -14.77
CA ARG A 202 -9.07 -10.88 -13.68
C ARG A 202 -9.59 -9.48 -14.01
N LEU A 203 -8.75 -8.61 -14.57
CA LEU A 203 -9.17 -7.26 -15.00
C LEU A 203 -10.21 -7.31 -16.13
N ASN A 204 -10.07 -8.24 -17.07
CA ASN A 204 -11.04 -8.41 -18.15
C ASN A 204 -12.40 -8.91 -17.62
N ASP A 205 -12.42 -9.82 -16.64
CA ASP A 205 -13.66 -10.30 -16.03
C ASP A 205 -14.35 -9.21 -15.20
N ILE A 206 -13.58 -8.40 -14.45
CA ILE A 206 -14.11 -7.22 -13.76
C ILE A 206 -14.70 -6.23 -14.77
N CYS A 207 -13.97 -5.91 -15.84
CA CYS A 207 -14.44 -5.00 -16.90
C CYS A 207 -15.76 -5.50 -17.52
N ARG A 208 -15.89 -6.81 -17.78
CA ARG A 208 -17.14 -7.40 -18.30
C ARG A 208 -18.29 -7.23 -17.31
N THR A 209 -18.04 -7.49 -16.04
CA THR A 209 -19.05 -7.38 -14.98
C THR A 209 -19.52 -5.93 -14.81
N VAL A 210 -18.59 -4.97 -14.81
CA VAL A 210 -18.91 -3.53 -14.73
C VAL A 210 -19.74 -3.09 -15.93
N ARG A 211 -19.36 -3.48 -17.15
CA ARG A 211 -20.13 -3.14 -18.37
C ARG A 211 -21.53 -3.76 -18.37
N ALA A 212 -21.67 -4.98 -17.87
CA ALA A 212 -22.97 -5.63 -17.73
C ALA A 212 -23.86 -4.90 -16.72
N PHE A 213 -23.30 -4.47 -15.59
CA PHE A 213 -23.99 -3.68 -14.59
C PHE A 213 -24.40 -2.30 -15.13
N GLU A 214 -23.48 -1.59 -15.80
CA GLU A 214 -23.74 -0.32 -16.47
C GLU A 214 -24.91 -0.43 -17.46
N SER A 215 -24.89 -1.46 -18.30
CA SER A 215 -25.98 -1.74 -19.25
C SER A 215 -27.30 -2.06 -18.55
N SER A 216 -27.26 -2.67 -17.36
CA SER A 216 -28.45 -2.94 -16.56
C SER A 216 -29.02 -1.67 -15.94
N CYS A 217 -28.18 -0.82 -15.34
CA CYS A 217 -28.58 0.47 -14.79
C CYS A 217 -29.15 1.39 -15.86
N LEU A 218 -28.52 1.47 -17.04
CA LEU A 218 -29.01 2.31 -18.12
C LEU A 218 -30.40 1.89 -18.61
N ARG A 219 -30.67 0.57 -18.66
CA ARG A 219 -32.00 0.05 -18.98
C ARG A 219 -33.02 0.43 -17.90
N ALA A 220 -32.69 0.21 -16.63
CA ALA A 220 -33.56 0.56 -15.52
C ALA A 220 -33.88 2.07 -15.49
N MET A 221 -32.89 2.93 -15.78
CA MET A 221 -33.10 4.37 -15.88
C MET A 221 -34.08 4.74 -17.00
N LYS A 222 -33.93 4.14 -18.19
CA LYS A 222 -34.85 4.37 -19.32
C LYS A 222 -36.27 3.88 -19.00
N ASP A 223 -36.40 2.76 -18.31
CA ASP A 223 -37.71 2.25 -17.90
C ASP A 223 -38.40 3.21 -16.92
N VAL A 224 -37.66 3.77 -15.95
CA VAL A 224 -38.18 4.80 -15.05
C VAL A 224 -38.61 6.05 -15.81
N GLU A 225 -37.81 6.52 -16.76
CA GLU A 225 -38.12 7.67 -17.59
C GLU A 225 -39.41 7.46 -18.40
N LEU A 226 -39.56 6.31 -19.04
CA LEU A 226 -40.77 5.93 -19.78
C LEU A 226 -42.00 5.85 -18.87
N ASN A 227 -41.85 5.28 -17.67
CA ASN A 227 -42.93 5.18 -16.70
C ASN A 227 -43.39 6.57 -16.22
N ILE A 228 -42.46 7.48 -15.94
CA ILE A 228 -42.77 8.86 -15.56
C ILE A 228 -43.49 9.58 -16.70
N ALA A 229 -42.98 9.48 -17.94
CA ALA A 229 -43.58 10.11 -19.11
C ALA A 229 -45.02 9.62 -19.34
N SER A 230 -45.25 8.31 -19.21
CA SER A 230 -46.57 7.70 -19.32
C SER A 230 -47.53 8.21 -18.23
N MET A 231 -47.07 8.23 -16.98
CA MET A 231 -47.87 8.70 -15.84
C MET A 231 -48.26 10.17 -15.98
N LEU A 232 -47.31 11.04 -16.37
CA LEU A 232 -47.60 12.46 -16.60
C LEU A 232 -48.59 12.66 -17.75
N THR A 233 -48.45 11.87 -18.82
CA THR A 233 -49.39 11.92 -19.96
C THR A 233 -50.79 11.50 -19.54
N GLN A 234 -50.92 10.44 -18.73
CA GLN A 234 -52.21 10.00 -18.19
C GLN A 234 -52.84 11.06 -17.28
N GLN A 235 -52.07 11.65 -16.36
CA GLN A 235 -52.57 12.70 -15.47
C GLN A 235 -53.01 13.96 -16.23
N LEU A 236 -52.24 14.38 -17.23
CA LEU A 236 -52.58 15.54 -18.06
C LEU A 236 -53.85 15.30 -18.87
N ASN A 237 -53.98 14.11 -19.48
CA ASN A 237 -55.18 13.74 -20.23
C ASN A 237 -56.41 13.65 -19.31
N ALA A 238 -56.28 13.08 -18.12
CA ALA A 238 -57.37 13.04 -17.14
C ALA A 238 -57.83 14.44 -16.75
N GLY A 239 -56.90 15.34 -16.39
CA GLY A 239 -57.23 16.73 -16.06
C GLY A 239 -57.84 17.50 -17.24
N LEU A 240 -57.39 17.23 -18.48
CA LEU A 240 -57.99 17.82 -19.67
C LEU A 240 -59.43 17.37 -19.88
N GLU A 241 -59.74 16.09 -19.66
CA GLU A 241 -61.12 15.60 -19.74
C GLU A 241 -62.02 16.21 -18.64
N GLU A 242 -61.51 16.38 -17.42
CA GLU A 242 -62.24 17.09 -16.35
C GLU A 242 -62.58 18.53 -16.75
N VAL A 243 -61.63 19.27 -17.34
CA VAL A 243 -61.86 20.64 -17.83
C VAL A 243 -62.87 20.66 -18.98
N LYS A 244 -62.79 19.71 -19.92
CA LYS A 244 -63.76 19.61 -21.03
C LYS A 244 -65.19 19.40 -20.53
N ILE A 245 -65.37 18.62 -19.47
CA ILE A 245 -66.69 18.41 -18.85
C ILE A 245 -67.19 19.72 -18.24
N LEU A 246 -66.35 20.47 -17.53
CA LEU A 246 -66.73 21.75 -16.92
C LEU A 246 -67.05 22.84 -17.95
N VAL A 247 -66.45 22.80 -19.13
CA VAL A 247 -66.69 23.77 -20.22
C VAL A 247 -67.90 23.37 -21.08
N ARG A 248 -68.30 22.09 -21.09
CA ARG A 248 -69.46 21.59 -21.85
C ARG A 248 -70.75 21.77 -21.03
N ASP A 249 -71.27 23.00 -21.12
CA ASP A 249 -72.65 23.48 -20.86
C ASP A 249 -72.99 24.12 -19.50
N PRO A 250 -73.71 25.29 -19.52
CA PRO A 250 -74.90 25.49 -20.36
C PRO A 250 -74.86 26.72 -21.28
N LEU A 251 -74.73 26.50 -22.59
CA LEU A 251 -75.34 27.35 -23.63
C LEU A 251 -76.51 26.64 -24.36
N SER A 252 -76.98 25.50 -23.87
CA SER A 252 -78.19 24.85 -24.39
C SER A 252 -79.51 25.20 -23.66
N ASP A 253 -79.51 26.08 -22.65
CA ASP A 253 -80.73 26.53 -21.94
C ASP A 253 -81.21 27.94 -22.33
N GLN A 254 -80.71 28.51 -23.42
CA GLN A 254 -81.18 29.79 -23.97
C GLN A 254 -81.27 29.71 -25.50
N LEU A 255 -82.41 29.21 -25.99
CA LEU A 255 -83.08 29.42 -27.30
C LEU A 255 -84.07 28.23 -27.45
N SER A 256 -85.34 28.38 -27.03
CA SER A 256 -86.45 28.89 -27.86
C SER A 256 -86.55 28.21 -29.22
#